data_AF-A0A3S4XV69-F1
#
_entry.id   AF-A0A3S4XV69-F1
#
_cell.length_a   1.000
_cell.length_b   1.000
_cell.length_c   1.000
_cell.angle_alpha   90.00
_cell.angle_beta   90.00
_cell.angle_gamma   90.00
#
_symmetry.space_group_name_H-M   'P 1'
#
loop_
_entity.id
_entity.type
_entity.pdbx_description
1 polymer ?
#
loop_
_entity_poly.entity_id
_entity_poly.type
_entity_poly.pdbx_seq_one_letter_code
_entity_poly.pdbx_strand_id
1 'polypeptide(L)'
;MEFSPAGKMARLHVLTLCVSLALGSPMTVVHAAGDIEFNTDVLDINDRKNIDLSQFSRGGYIMPGIYDMVVHVNKNDLPERQVPFYAPENDPNGSRACISPALATELGFKDSVLKDLTWWHHGECLDESTVQGMEARGICRRRRCT
;
A
#
# COMPACT_ATOMS: atom_id res chain seq x y z
N MET A 1 -33.23 -58.40 28.50
CA MET A 1 -32.27 -58.59 27.39
C MET A 1 -31.17 -57.57 27.58
N GLU A 2 -30.08 -58.02 28.19
CA GLU A 2 -28.97 -57.20 28.65
C GLU A 2 -28.11 -56.77 27.44
N PHE A 3 -27.94 -55.46 27.23
CA PHE A 3 -27.05 -54.95 26.19
C PHE A 3 -25.60 -55.00 26.69
N SER A 4 -24.81 -55.89 26.09
CA SER A 4 -23.39 -56.11 26.39
C SER A 4 -22.55 -54.82 26.25
N PRO A 5 -21.68 -54.48 27.24
CA PRO A 5 -21.02 -53.18 27.35
C PRO A 5 -19.95 -52.91 26.27
N ALA A 6 -19.42 -53.97 25.64
CA ALA A 6 -18.38 -53.87 24.62
C ALA A 6 -18.85 -53.19 23.32
N GLY A 7 -20.13 -53.36 22.94
CA GLY A 7 -20.69 -52.78 21.72
C GLY A 7 -20.93 -51.27 21.79
N LYS A 8 -21.14 -50.73 23.00
CA LYS A 8 -21.34 -49.28 23.23
C LYS A 8 -20.02 -48.53 23.16
N MET A 9 -18.95 -49.09 23.73
CA MET A 9 -17.61 -48.49 23.67
C MET A 9 -17.07 -48.47 22.23
N ALA A 10 -17.21 -49.56 21.48
CA ALA A 10 -16.80 -49.61 20.08
C ALA A 10 -17.53 -48.57 19.20
N ARG A 11 -18.85 -48.40 19.40
CA ARG A 11 -19.64 -47.37 18.71
C ARG A 11 -19.23 -45.96 19.10
N LEU A 12 -18.91 -45.73 20.38
CA LEU A 12 -18.45 -44.42 20.86
C LEU A 12 -17.10 -44.06 20.23
N HIS A 13 -16.15 -44.99 20.19
CA HIS A 13 -14.84 -44.77 19.57
C HIS A 13 -14.93 -44.52 18.06
N VAL A 14 -15.81 -45.22 17.34
CA VAL A 14 -16.05 -44.96 15.91
C VAL A 14 -16.64 -43.56 15.72
N LEU A 15 -17.56 -43.14 16.58
CA LEU A 15 -18.16 -41.79 16.50
C LEU A 15 -17.13 -40.70 16.79
N THR A 16 -16.27 -40.90 17.80
CA THR A 16 -15.17 -39.98 18.10
C THR A 16 -14.15 -39.90 16.97
N LEU A 17 -13.84 -41.04 16.32
CA LEU A 17 -12.96 -41.08 15.16
C LEU A 17 -13.57 -40.32 13.97
N CYS A 18 -14.86 -40.51 13.68
CA CYS A 18 -15.54 -39.78 12.59
C CYS A 18 -15.60 -38.27 12.85
N VAL A 19 -15.87 -37.86 14.10
CA VAL A 19 -15.93 -36.44 14.47
C VAL A 19 -14.55 -35.79 14.41
N SER A 20 -13.51 -36.46 14.89
CA SER A 20 -12.14 -35.97 14.80
C SER A 20 -11.62 -35.90 13.35
N LEU A 21 -11.99 -36.86 12.50
CA LEU A 21 -11.63 -36.82 11.08
C LEU A 21 -12.35 -35.70 10.32
N ALA A 22 -13.62 -35.40 10.67
CA ALA A 22 -14.36 -34.29 10.08
C ALA A 22 -13.81 -32.92 10.51
N LEU A 23 -13.46 -32.77 11.79
CA LEU A 23 -12.92 -31.51 12.34
C LEU A 23 -11.42 -31.32 12.05
N GLY A 24 -10.68 -32.40 11.77
CA GLY A 24 -9.25 -32.39 11.44
C GLY A 24 -8.93 -32.09 9.98
N SER A 25 -9.95 -31.78 9.17
CA SER A 25 -9.78 -31.28 7.80
C SER A 25 -8.81 -30.09 7.83
N PRO A 26 -7.64 -30.12 7.18
CA PRO A 26 -6.77 -28.96 7.15
C PRO A 26 -7.53 -27.84 6.46
N MET A 27 -7.82 -26.78 7.22
CA MET A 27 -8.34 -25.52 6.71
C MET A 27 -7.39 -25.10 5.59
N THR A 28 -7.78 -25.30 4.33
CA THR A 28 -7.03 -24.76 3.21
C THR A 28 -7.09 -23.26 3.36
N VAL A 29 -5.98 -22.65 3.76
CA VAL A 29 -5.82 -21.19 3.78
C VAL A 29 -5.99 -20.74 2.34
N VAL A 30 -7.19 -20.26 2.01
CA VAL A 30 -7.45 -19.66 0.70
C VAL A 30 -6.77 -18.30 0.73
N HIS A 31 -5.61 -18.21 0.08
CA HIS A 31 -5.05 -16.92 -0.29
C HIS A 31 -5.90 -16.39 -1.45
N ALA A 32 -6.69 -15.35 -1.19
CA ALA A 32 -7.23 -14.54 -2.27
C ALA A 32 -6.03 -13.92 -3.01
N ALA A 33 -5.83 -14.28 -4.28
CA ALA A 33 -4.85 -13.62 -5.12
C ALA A 33 -5.24 -12.12 -5.20
N GLY A 34 -4.42 -11.28 -4.58
CA GLY A 34 -4.70 -9.86 -4.35
C GLY A 34 -4.26 -8.95 -5.49
N ASP A 35 -4.18 -9.47 -6.71
CA ASP A 35 -3.66 -8.72 -7.85
C ASP A 35 -4.84 -8.20 -8.69
N ILE A 36 -5.03 -6.88 -8.68
CA ILE A 36 -6.01 -6.21 -9.54
C ILE A 36 -5.42 -6.16 -10.96
N GLU A 37 -5.90 -7.06 -11.83
CA GLU A 37 -5.49 -7.13 -13.23
C GLU A 37 -6.39 -6.27 -14.12
N PHE A 38 -5.80 -5.29 -14.81
CA PHE A 38 -6.51 -4.43 -15.76
C PHE A 38 -6.43 -5.01 -17.17
N ASN A 39 -7.56 -5.03 -17.87
CA ASN A 39 -7.61 -5.53 -19.25
C ASN A 39 -6.79 -4.61 -20.18
N THR A 40 -5.71 -5.16 -20.74
CA THR A 40 -4.81 -4.48 -21.68
C THR A 40 -5.44 -4.22 -23.05
N ASP A 41 -6.58 -4.84 -23.37
CA ASP A 41 -7.20 -4.75 -24.70
C ASP A 41 -7.86 -3.41 -25.01
N VAL A 42 -8.13 -2.61 -23.98
CA VAL A 42 -8.70 -1.27 -24.12
C VAL A 42 -7.62 -0.23 -24.46
N LEU A 43 -6.34 -0.55 -24.24
CA LEU A 43 -5.22 0.34 -24.54
C LEU A 43 -4.75 0.19 -26.00
N ASP A 44 -4.33 1.31 -26.59
CA ASP A 44 -3.75 1.37 -27.93
C ASP A 44 -2.55 0.41 -28.01
N ILE A 45 -2.42 -0.28 -29.13
CA ILE A 45 -1.40 -1.32 -29.39
C ILE A 45 0.02 -0.73 -29.27
N ASN A 46 0.19 0.58 -29.51
CA ASN A 46 1.46 1.28 -29.30
C ASN A 46 1.81 1.47 -27.81
N ASP A 47 0.81 1.62 -26.93
CA ASP A 47 1.02 1.81 -25.50
C ASP A 47 1.27 0.47 -24.78
N ARG A 48 0.69 -0.63 -25.27
CA ARG A 48 0.83 -1.97 -24.67
C ARG A 48 2.27 -2.49 -24.58
N LYS A 49 3.18 -2.02 -25.43
CA LYS A 49 4.59 -2.44 -25.43
C LYS A 49 5.48 -1.59 -24.54
N ASN A 50 4.98 -0.45 -24.07
CA ASN A 50 5.80 0.59 -23.42
C ASN A 50 5.35 0.92 -21.99
N ILE A 51 4.20 0.40 -21.54
CA ILE A 51 3.65 0.72 -20.22
C ILE A 51 3.41 -0.58 -19.45
N ASP A 52 4.16 -0.77 -18.37
CA ASP A 52 3.84 -1.79 -17.38
C ASP A 52 2.56 -1.35 -16.64
N LEU A 53 1.50 -2.17 -16.72
CA LEU A 53 0.23 -1.88 -16.05
C LEU A 53 0.17 -2.41 -14.63
N SER A 54 1.10 -3.29 -14.24
CA SER A 54 1.17 -3.84 -12.89
C SER A 54 1.36 -2.73 -11.85
N GLN A 55 2.06 -1.65 -12.20
CA GLN A 55 2.26 -0.49 -11.32
C GLN A 55 0.95 0.25 -10.98
N PHE A 56 -0.08 0.21 -11.84
CA PHE A 56 -1.37 0.85 -11.59
C PHE A 56 -2.35 -0.01 -10.78
N SER A 57 -2.02 -1.28 -10.55
CA SER A 57 -2.80 -2.14 -9.64
C SER A 57 -2.73 -1.64 -8.18
N ARG A 58 -1.71 -0.81 -7.85
CA ARG A 58 -1.49 -0.24 -6.52
C ARG A 58 -2.32 1.03 -6.35
N GLY A 59 -3.25 1.01 -5.40
CA GLY A 59 -4.04 2.19 -5.05
C GLY A 59 -3.15 3.37 -4.64
N GLY A 60 -3.37 4.53 -5.26
CA GLY A 60 -2.60 5.75 -4.95
C GLY A 60 -1.23 5.86 -5.64
N TYR A 61 -0.89 4.96 -6.57
CA TYR A 61 0.30 5.12 -7.40
C TYR A 61 0.17 6.33 -8.34
N ILE A 62 1.18 7.20 -8.34
CA ILE A 62 1.36 8.32 -9.26
C ILE A 62 2.69 8.07 -9.98
N MET A 63 2.70 8.10 -11.30
CA MET A 63 3.93 7.87 -12.07
C MET A 63 5.01 8.91 -11.71
N PRO A 64 6.31 8.56 -11.68
CA PRO A 64 7.37 9.54 -11.50
C PRO A 64 7.30 10.65 -12.55
N GLY A 65 7.39 11.90 -12.12
CA GLY A 65 7.13 13.07 -12.95
C GLY A 65 6.86 14.32 -12.12
N ILE A 66 6.56 15.44 -12.78
CA ILE A 66 6.23 16.70 -12.09
C ILE A 66 4.74 16.97 -12.27
N TYR A 67 4.04 17.21 -11.17
CA TYR A 67 2.59 17.44 -11.16
C TYR A 67 2.25 18.73 -10.42
N ASP A 68 1.23 19.43 -10.90
CA ASP A 68 0.61 20.53 -10.16
C ASP A 68 -0.25 19.94 -9.04
N MET A 69 0.17 20.16 -7.79
CA MET A 69 -0.44 19.63 -6.58
C MET A 69 -0.97 20.75 -5.70
N VAL A 70 -2.16 20.56 -5.13
CA VAL A 70 -2.61 21.33 -3.96
C VAL A 70 -2.18 20.59 -2.71
N VAL A 71 -1.21 21.13 -1.98
CA VAL A 71 -0.64 20.46 -0.80
C VAL A 71 -1.52 20.72 0.42
N HIS A 72 -2.10 19.65 0.97
CA HIS A 72 -2.88 19.70 2.21
C HIS A 72 -2.01 19.35 3.42
N VAL A 73 -1.87 20.29 4.34
CA VAL A 73 -1.09 20.13 5.58
C VAL A 73 -2.04 20.19 6.76
N ASN A 74 -2.38 19.03 7.31
CA ASN A 74 -3.36 18.87 8.39
C ASN A 74 -4.75 19.42 8.02
N LYS A 75 -5.02 20.69 8.36
CA LYS A 75 -6.29 21.39 8.08
C LYS A 75 -6.11 22.65 7.23
N ASN A 76 -4.89 22.89 6.75
CA ASN A 76 -4.52 24.06 5.97
C ASN A 76 -4.15 23.64 4.55
N ASP A 77 -4.58 24.44 3.59
CA ASP A 77 -4.28 24.23 2.19
C ASP A 77 -3.19 25.22 1.77
N LEU A 78 -2.12 24.70 1.21
CA LEU A 78 -1.09 25.51 0.58
C LEU A 78 -1.47 25.81 -0.88
N PRO A 79 -0.97 26.91 -1.46
CA PRO A 79 -1.16 27.21 -2.88
C PRO A 79 -0.68 26.07 -3.78
N GLU A 80 -1.40 25.88 -4.88
CA GLU A 80 -1.06 24.93 -5.94
C GLU A 80 0.37 25.19 -6.44
N ARG A 81 1.15 24.11 -6.57
CA ARG A 81 2.56 24.18 -6.93
C ARG A 81 3.01 22.89 -7.59
N GLN A 82 4.11 22.97 -8.32
CA GLN A 82 4.75 21.80 -8.89
C GLN A 82 5.45 20.98 -7.80
N VAL A 83 5.09 19.71 -7.70
CA VAL A 83 5.73 18.73 -6.83
C VAL A 83 6.26 17.59 -7.69
N PRO A 84 7.59 17.33 -7.66
CA PRO A 84 8.15 16.16 -8.32
C PRO A 84 7.82 14.88 -7.56
N PHE A 85 7.64 13.79 -8.30
CA PHE A 85 7.51 12.43 -7.79
C PHE A 85 8.66 11.59 -8.34
N TYR A 86 9.31 10.82 -7.48
CA TYR A 86 10.44 9.95 -7.83
C TYR A 86 10.20 8.53 -7.33
N ALA A 87 10.80 7.55 -8.02
CA ALA A 87 10.89 6.19 -7.52
C ALA A 87 11.90 6.13 -6.36
N PRO A 88 11.50 5.70 -5.15
CA PRO A 88 12.42 5.60 -4.03
C PRO A 88 13.38 4.41 -4.22
N GLU A 89 14.59 4.50 -3.67
CA GLU A 89 15.64 3.48 -3.83
C GLU A 89 15.23 2.10 -3.27
N ASN A 90 14.31 2.07 -2.30
CA ASN A 90 13.82 0.84 -1.68
C ASN A 90 12.65 0.17 -2.43
N ASP A 91 11.94 0.89 -3.31
CA ASP A 91 10.84 0.39 -4.12
C ASP A 91 10.88 1.05 -5.51
N PRO A 92 11.64 0.46 -6.47
CA PRO A 92 11.77 1.01 -7.82
C PRO A 92 10.45 1.11 -8.60
N ASN A 93 9.44 0.32 -8.20
CA ASN A 93 8.09 0.34 -8.78
C ASN A 93 7.13 1.23 -7.96
N GLY A 94 7.64 1.87 -6.92
CA GLY A 94 6.94 2.84 -6.11
C GLY A 94 7.10 4.25 -6.64
N SER A 95 6.41 5.18 -6.01
CA SER A 95 6.54 6.60 -6.28
C SER A 95 6.29 7.39 -5.01
N ARG A 96 7.14 8.39 -4.76
CA ARG A 96 7.11 9.22 -3.57
C ARG A 96 7.17 10.69 -3.97
N ALA A 97 6.32 11.50 -3.34
CA ALA A 97 6.34 12.95 -3.49
C ALA A 97 7.64 13.52 -2.92
N CYS A 98 8.29 14.41 -3.66
CA CYS A 98 9.48 15.12 -3.21
C CYS A 98 9.06 16.40 -2.47
N ILE A 99 9.23 16.40 -1.15
CA ILE A 99 9.02 17.58 -0.33
C ILE A 99 10.34 18.37 -0.29
N SER A 100 10.42 19.46 -1.06
CA SER A 100 11.62 20.29 -1.12
C SER A 100 11.88 21.05 0.19
N PRO A 101 13.11 21.53 0.44
CA PRO A 101 13.40 22.36 1.62
C PRO A 101 12.52 23.60 1.76
N ALA A 102 12.19 24.22 0.62
CA ALA A 102 11.26 25.35 0.59
C ALA A 102 9.86 24.93 1.05
N LEU A 103 9.34 23.83 0.51
CA LEU A 103 8.03 23.31 0.92
C LEU A 103 8.03 22.86 2.38
N ALA A 104 9.07 22.15 2.84
CA ALA A 104 9.21 21.71 4.24
C ALA A 104 9.15 22.87 5.23
N THR A 105 9.68 24.03 4.86
CA THR A 105 9.61 25.26 5.68
C THR A 105 8.17 25.78 5.80
N GLU A 106 7.38 25.66 4.73
CA GLU A 106 5.96 26.05 4.73
C GLU A 106 5.05 25.06 5.47
N LEU A 107 5.50 23.82 5.74
CA LEU A 107 4.76 22.84 6.53
C LEU A 107 4.64 23.25 8.01
N GLY A 108 5.45 24.21 8.48
CA GLY A 108 5.37 24.74 9.83
C GLY A 108 5.95 23.83 10.92
N PHE A 109 7.01 23.08 10.59
CA PHE A 109 7.74 22.31 11.58
C PHE A 109 8.36 23.22 12.67
N LYS A 110 8.52 22.68 13.87
CA LYS A 110 9.26 23.36 14.95
C LYS A 110 10.74 23.47 14.56
N ASP A 111 11.41 24.54 14.97
CA ASP A 111 12.84 24.77 14.71
C ASP A 111 13.75 23.61 15.17
N SER A 112 13.35 22.89 16.22
CA SER A 112 14.08 21.71 16.69
C SER A 112 14.03 20.57 15.67
N VAL A 113 12.87 20.35 15.06
CA VAL A 113 12.67 19.29 14.06
C VAL A 113 13.33 19.66 12.73
N LEU A 114 13.25 20.94 12.33
CA LEU A 114 13.88 21.43 11.09
C LEU A 114 15.38 21.13 11.00
N LYS A 115 16.08 21.09 12.15
CA LYS A 115 17.52 20.80 12.23
C LYS A 115 17.85 19.31 12.10
N ASP A 116 16.89 18.46 12.46
CA ASP A 116 17.04 17.01 12.50
C ASP A 116 16.48 16.33 11.24
N LEU A 117 15.94 17.12 10.29
CA LEU A 117 15.45 16.62 9.00
C LEU A 117 16.61 16.06 8.18
N THR A 118 16.43 14.84 7.68
CA THR A 118 17.33 14.27 6.66
C THR A 118 16.69 14.39 5.29
N TRP A 119 17.54 14.29 4.27
CA TRP A 119 17.17 14.50 2.89
C TRP A 119 17.63 13.30 2.06
N TRP A 120 16.78 12.86 1.14
CA TRP A 120 17.08 11.87 0.11
C TRP A 120 17.11 12.55 -1.27
N HIS A 121 17.45 11.79 -2.31
CA HIS A 121 17.56 12.30 -3.68
C HIS A 121 18.50 13.52 -3.77
N HIS A 122 19.80 13.31 -3.50
CA HIS A 122 20.83 14.36 -3.55
C HIS A 122 20.60 15.57 -2.64
N GLY A 123 19.81 15.42 -1.59
CA GLY A 123 19.51 16.50 -0.65
C GLY A 123 18.31 17.37 -1.04
N GLU A 124 17.53 16.97 -2.05
CA GLU A 124 16.43 17.76 -2.58
C GLU A 124 15.08 17.41 -1.95
N CYS A 125 14.91 16.19 -1.42
CA CYS A 125 13.63 15.70 -0.94
C CYS A 125 13.72 15.34 0.55
N LEU A 126 12.76 15.80 1.36
CA LEU A 126 12.68 15.45 2.77
C LEU A 126 12.43 13.95 2.95
N ASP A 127 13.17 13.33 3.87
CA ASP A 127 12.88 11.98 4.35
C ASP A 127 11.85 12.05 5.50
N GLU A 128 10.61 11.70 5.17
CA GLU A 128 9.47 11.70 6.10
C GLU A 128 9.68 10.79 7.32
N SER A 129 10.55 9.78 7.21
CA SER A 129 10.82 8.86 8.31
C SER A 129 11.51 9.52 9.51
N THR A 130 12.13 10.69 9.29
CA THR A 130 12.76 11.48 10.36
C THR A 130 11.75 12.21 11.24
N VAL A 131 10.56 12.50 10.70
CA VAL A 131 9.53 13.22 11.43
C VAL A 131 8.56 12.20 12.01
N GLN A 132 8.64 12.00 13.33
CA GLN A 132 7.79 11.05 14.01
C GLN A 132 6.29 11.34 13.79
N GLY A 133 5.58 10.38 13.21
CA GLY A 133 4.14 10.49 12.95
C GLY A 133 3.78 11.28 11.69
N MET A 134 4.75 11.63 10.85
CA MET A 134 4.50 12.20 9.53
C MET A 134 4.10 11.12 8.53
N GLU A 135 3.18 11.48 7.65
CA GLU A 135 2.77 10.65 6.52
C GLU A 135 2.42 11.56 5.34
N ALA A 136 3.07 11.35 4.20
CA ALA A 136 2.67 12.00 2.96
C ALA A 136 2.04 11.00 1.99
N ARG A 137 0.98 11.43 1.32
CA ARG A 137 0.33 10.67 0.25
C ARG A 137 -0.04 11.61 -0.87
N GLY A 138 0.26 11.21 -2.10
CA GLY A 138 -0.25 11.86 -3.29
C GLY A 138 -1.52 11.18 -3.78
N ILE A 139 -2.54 11.95 -4.14
CA ILE A 139 -3.79 11.47 -4.71
C ILE A 139 -4.12 12.31 -5.94
N CYS A 140 -4.08 11.68 -7.11
CA CYS A 140 -4.60 12.28 -8.35
C CYS A 140 -5.98 11.72 -8.67
N ARG A 141 -7.00 12.59 -8.75
CA ARG A 141 -8.36 12.22 -9.18
C ARG A 141 -8.81 13.13 -10.33
N ARG A 142 -9.11 12.51 -11.48
CA ARG A 142 -9.52 13.18 -12.73
C ARG A 142 -8.49 14.20 -13.23
N ARG A 143 -8.60 15.46 -12.80
CA ARG A 143 -7.77 16.60 -13.24
C ARG A 143 -7.18 17.40 -12.08
N ARG A 144 -7.27 16.88 -10.85
CA ARG A 144 -6.70 17.53 -9.68
C ARG A 144 -5.84 16.52 -8.95
N CYS A 145 -4.65 16.94 -8.59
CA CYS A 145 -3.76 16.21 -7.72
C CYS A 145 -3.57 16.95 -6.40
N THR A 146 -3.57 16.20 -5.32
CA THR A 146 -3.55 16.65 -3.92
C THR A 146 -2.63 15.79 -3.09
#